data_AF-A0AA39RJL6-F1
#
_entry.id   AF-A0AA39RJL6-F1
#
_cell.length_a   1.000
_cell.length_b   1.000
_cell.length_c   1.000
_cell.angle_alpha   90.00
_cell.angle_beta   90.00
_cell.angle_gamma   90.00
#
_symmetry.space_group_name_H-M   'P 1'
#
loop_
_entity.id
_entity.type
_entity.pdbx_description
1 polymer ?
#
loop_
_entity_poly.entity_id
_entity_poly.type
_entity_poly.pdbx_seq_one_letter_code
_entity_poly.pdbx_strand_id
1 'polypeptide(L)'
;MDFSRAFLTILVIEFDDSSGWGHNMVCNKKYHFILPTKNMMAAFLNCGGNDEAVKSNLVELKGHIMHGVFHSNGFGHLLCLNGVETGSDLTGQHLMHFWDRLCTGLRARKVSLYDISRKRGMELRLLHAVAYGEPWFGRWAYKFGRGSFGVTQAMYEKAIEAIQAMPLCLLINHIIGTSNQDITLIFSRYQTLSDYSLVTLGDLFHFLLELKPRLPKENCIGTYNPGVLVETTCRWSAKRVDMATRVIVEALKRAESRWVSRQEVRDVARAYIGDTGLLDFVLKSLGNHIVGKYLVRRSLNPVTKVLEYSLEDISNIFPDQDLLLSNSKMKTRYKITGIQLTKDMRNLFKYIFKEEKQAPNSGIFSGISVAASIILDTKYFVKEYRGDFDQLSSKVELGLEGKLKLFCTVLLRNIENPNEVTKNTIPPYECVTLKNNATFDELKLEVETSFRELYWGLRSFVIESVVNLNAKGTDLVFGVVEVGRKIIFEGSNKERGISHELMYENGVMNCIVVDCPCGTQEDDDERMISCDICEVWQHSRCVGIPNNEQIPRIFLCNRCEQEIMQLPSLP
;
A
#
# COMPACT_ATOMS: atom_id res chain seq x y z
N MET A 1 19.86 8.52 -9.57
CA MET A 1 20.02 7.18 -8.96
C MET A 1 20.16 6.21 -10.09
N ASP A 2 21.30 5.54 -10.15
CA ASP A 2 21.69 4.61 -11.19
C ASP A 2 20.87 3.32 -11.03
N PHE A 3 19.99 3.01 -11.98
CA PHE A 3 19.22 1.75 -12.01
C PHE A 3 20.12 0.53 -12.30
N SER A 4 21.41 0.74 -12.59
CA SER A 4 22.37 -0.25 -13.07
C SER A 4 22.76 -1.36 -12.08
N ARG A 5 22.25 -1.36 -10.84
CA ARG A 5 22.56 -2.39 -9.83
C ARG A 5 21.35 -3.15 -9.28
N ALA A 6 20.14 -2.85 -9.73
CA ALA A 6 18.94 -3.62 -9.37
C ALA A 6 18.74 -4.73 -10.41
N PHE A 7 19.16 -5.95 -10.09
CA PHE A 7 18.89 -7.12 -10.93
C PHE A 7 17.43 -7.54 -10.73
N LEU A 8 16.61 -7.38 -11.76
CA LEU A 8 15.29 -8.01 -11.83
C LEU A 8 15.49 -9.48 -12.18
N THR A 9 15.10 -10.38 -11.29
CA THR A 9 15.12 -11.82 -11.57
C THR A 9 13.73 -12.23 -12.06
N ILE A 10 13.69 -12.84 -13.25
CA ILE A 10 12.48 -13.43 -13.81
C ILE A 10 12.60 -14.94 -13.64
N LEU A 11 11.71 -15.53 -12.86
CA LEU A 11 11.58 -16.98 -12.74
C LEU A 11 10.34 -17.43 -13.49
N VAL A 12 10.49 -18.46 -14.32
CA VAL A 12 9.37 -19.15 -14.97
C VAL A 12 9.12 -20.41 -14.16
N ILE A 13 7.91 -20.54 -13.61
CA ILE A 13 7.49 -21.74 -12.89
C ILE A 13 6.37 -22.38 -13.70
N GLU A 14 6.62 -23.63 -14.10
CA GLU A 14 5.62 -24.49 -14.72
C GLU A 14 4.95 -25.26 -13.60
N PHE A 15 3.72 -24.83 -13.24
CA PHE A 15 2.86 -25.38 -12.19
C PHE A 15 3.26 -25.04 -10.73
N ASP A 16 2.43 -24.22 -10.07
CA ASP A 16 2.50 -23.89 -8.64
C ASP A 16 1.10 -23.55 -8.13
N ASP A 17 0.71 -24.16 -7.00
CA ASP A 17 -0.63 -24.12 -6.39
C ASP A 17 -0.85 -22.86 -5.52
N SER A 18 0.19 -22.02 -5.33
CA SER A 18 0.25 -21.10 -4.19
C SER A 18 -0.25 -19.67 -4.39
N SER A 19 -0.94 -19.32 -5.48
CA SER A 19 -1.60 -17.99 -5.65
C SER A 19 -2.61 -18.01 -6.80
N GLY A 20 -3.89 -17.77 -6.50
CA GLY A 20 -4.99 -17.88 -7.46
C GLY A 20 -5.93 -16.66 -7.54
N TRP A 21 -6.51 -16.46 -8.72
CA TRP A 21 -7.62 -15.56 -9.05
C TRP A 21 -8.98 -16.24 -8.82
N GLY A 22 -9.20 -16.95 -7.73
CA GLY A 22 -10.55 -17.45 -7.47
C GLY A 22 -10.98 -18.53 -8.48
N HIS A 23 -12.14 -18.29 -9.11
CA HIS A 23 -12.75 -19.11 -10.16
C HIS A 23 -12.12 -18.97 -11.55
N ASN A 24 -10.87 -18.52 -11.68
CA ASN A 24 -10.19 -18.47 -12.98
C ASN A 24 -9.51 -19.80 -13.29
N MET A 25 -9.47 -20.17 -14.58
CA MET A 25 -8.81 -21.40 -14.99
C MET A 25 -7.28 -21.30 -14.77
N VAL A 26 -6.69 -22.38 -14.27
CA VAL A 26 -5.25 -22.50 -14.02
C VAL A 26 -4.48 -22.38 -15.33
N CYS A 27 -3.53 -21.44 -15.37
CA CYS A 27 -2.63 -21.28 -16.50
C CYS A 27 -1.47 -22.30 -16.48
N ASN A 28 -1.00 -22.71 -17.66
CA ASN A 28 0.14 -23.60 -17.79
C ASN A 28 1.47 -23.00 -17.32
N LYS A 29 1.59 -21.66 -17.36
CA LYS A 29 2.83 -20.94 -17.02
C LYS A 29 2.53 -19.76 -16.11
N LYS A 30 3.36 -19.63 -15.06
CA LYS A 30 3.41 -18.46 -14.16
C LYS A 30 4.80 -17.84 -14.21
N TYR A 31 4.86 -16.52 -14.28
CA TYR A 31 6.08 -15.72 -14.38
C TYR A 31 6.23 -14.90 -13.10
N HIS A 32 7.27 -15.17 -12.33
CA HIS A 32 7.57 -14.47 -11.09
C HIS A 32 8.60 -13.37 -11.37
N PHE A 33 8.23 -12.13 -11.11
CA PHE A 33 9.07 -10.95 -11.21
C PHE A 33 9.51 -10.56 -9.80
N ILE A 34 10.78 -10.83 -9.49
CA ILE A 34 11.32 -10.67 -8.15
C ILE A 34 12.44 -9.64 -8.17
N LEU A 35 12.29 -8.64 -7.30
CA LEU A 35 13.36 -7.72 -6.93
C LEU A 35 13.83 -8.06 -5.51
N PRO A 36 14.96 -8.77 -5.35
CA PRO A 36 15.46 -9.18 -4.04
C PRO A 36 16.13 -8.02 -3.27
N THR A 37 16.23 -8.15 -1.94
CA THR A 37 17.04 -7.23 -1.12
C THR A 37 18.54 -7.48 -1.29
N LYS A 38 19.39 -6.49 -0.93
CA LYS A 38 20.85 -6.65 -0.98
C LYS A 38 21.36 -7.83 -0.15
N ASN A 39 20.77 -8.02 1.03
CA ASN A 39 21.12 -9.13 1.93
C ASN A 39 20.74 -10.49 1.32
N MET A 40 19.59 -10.55 0.65
CA MET A 40 19.16 -11.73 -0.07
C MET A 40 20.08 -12.07 -1.25
N MET A 41 20.48 -11.05 -2.02
CA MET A 41 21.44 -11.24 -3.12
C MET A 41 22.79 -11.76 -2.63
N ALA A 42 23.27 -11.29 -1.47
CA ALA A 42 24.49 -11.79 -0.85
C ALA A 42 24.34 -13.25 -0.38
N ALA A 43 23.18 -13.60 0.21
CA ALA A 43 22.88 -14.99 0.59
C ALA A 43 22.80 -15.92 -0.64
N PHE A 44 22.19 -15.45 -1.73
CA PHE A 44 22.07 -16.18 -2.99
C PHE A 44 23.43 -16.48 -3.62
N LEU A 45 24.33 -15.49 -3.68
CA LEU A 45 25.68 -15.67 -4.21
C LEU A 45 26.54 -16.63 -3.38
N ASN A 46 26.20 -16.83 -2.10
CA ASN A 46 26.92 -17.74 -1.19
C ASN A 46 26.38 -19.18 -1.23
N CYS A 47 25.16 -19.40 -1.73
CA CYS A 47 24.56 -20.74 -1.90
C CYS A 47 24.90 -21.31 -3.27
N GLY A 48 26.14 -21.78 -3.44
CA GLY A 48 26.54 -22.54 -4.62
C GLY A 48 26.00 -23.97 -4.59
N GLY A 49 24.87 -24.24 -5.24
CA GLY A 49 24.39 -25.60 -5.45
C GLY A 49 23.03 -25.71 -6.14
N ASN A 50 23.01 -26.36 -7.31
CA ASN A 50 21.87 -26.83 -8.13
C ASN A 50 20.75 -25.80 -8.46
N ASP A 51 20.66 -25.44 -9.75
CA ASP A 51 19.84 -24.33 -10.27
C ASP A 51 18.33 -24.41 -10.00
N GLU A 52 17.73 -25.59 -9.84
CA GLU A 52 16.29 -25.73 -9.59
C GLU A 52 15.89 -25.58 -8.12
N ALA A 53 16.65 -26.17 -7.19
CA ALA A 53 16.42 -26.02 -5.76
C ALA A 53 16.66 -24.57 -5.30
N VAL A 54 17.50 -23.83 -6.01
CA VAL A 54 17.78 -22.41 -5.76
C VAL A 54 16.62 -21.50 -6.21
N LYS A 55 15.87 -21.88 -7.26
CA LYS A 55 14.70 -21.14 -7.76
C LYS A 55 13.49 -21.25 -6.85
N SER A 56 13.18 -22.46 -6.35
CA SER A 56 12.08 -22.67 -5.40
C SER A 56 12.33 -21.94 -4.07
N ASN A 57 13.58 -22.00 -3.56
CA ASN A 57 13.98 -21.23 -2.39
C ASN A 57 13.79 -19.72 -2.59
N LEU A 58 14.01 -19.18 -3.79
CA LEU A 58 13.84 -17.74 -4.02
C LEU A 58 12.38 -17.29 -3.86
N VAL A 59 11.39 -18.07 -4.30
CA VAL A 59 9.97 -17.71 -4.19
C VAL A 59 9.45 -17.82 -2.75
N GLU A 60 9.96 -18.77 -1.98
CA GLU A 60 9.52 -19.03 -0.60
C GLU A 60 10.18 -18.10 0.44
N LEU A 61 11.29 -17.44 0.08
CA LEU A 61 12.06 -16.62 1.01
C LEU A 61 11.40 -15.26 1.29
N LYS A 62 11.06 -15.03 2.55
CA LYS A 62 10.57 -13.74 3.05
C LYS A 62 11.69 -12.68 3.02
N GLY A 63 11.71 -11.82 1.99
CA GLY A 63 12.71 -10.75 1.91
C GLY A 63 12.78 -9.95 0.61
N HIS A 64 11.75 -9.99 -0.22
CA HIS A 64 11.72 -9.29 -1.51
C HIS A 64 11.42 -7.80 -1.35
N ILE A 65 12.08 -6.96 -2.14
CA ILE A 65 11.70 -5.54 -2.32
C ILE A 65 10.41 -5.46 -3.14
N MET A 66 10.27 -6.32 -4.14
CA MET A 66 9.04 -6.48 -4.92
C MET A 66 8.92 -7.93 -5.35
N HIS A 67 7.70 -8.47 -5.29
CA HIS A 67 7.36 -9.75 -5.87
C HIS A 67 6.01 -9.62 -6.57
N GLY A 68 6.02 -9.77 -7.88
CA GLY A 68 4.82 -9.88 -8.68
C GLY A 68 4.77 -11.19 -9.44
N VAL A 69 3.57 -11.67 -9.73
CA VAL A 69 3.31 -12.88 -10.51
C VAL A 69 2.45 -12.53 -11.71
N PHE A 70 2.75 -13.12 -12.86
CA PHE A 70 1.97 -13.01 -14.08
C PHE A 70 1.60 -14.39 -14.60
N HIS A 71 0.34 -14.58 -14.91
CA HIS A 71 -0.19 -15.74 -15.59
C HIS A 71 -0.10 -15.54 -17.11
N SER A 72 0.08 -16.63 -17.86
CA SER A 72 0.17 -16.57 -19.33
C SER A 72 -1.07 -15.98 -20.00
N ASN A 73 -2.24 -16.05 -19.35
CA ASN A 73 -3.48 -15.42 -19.82
C ASN A 73 -3.52 -13.88 -19.62
N GLY A 74 -2.44 -13.26 -19.11
CA GLY A 74 -2.31 -11.83 -18.92
C GLY A 74 -2.84 -11.29 -17.59
N PHE A 75 -3.30 -12.15 -16.68
CA PHE A 75 -3.65 -11.75 -15.31
C PHE A 75 -2.41 -11.71 -14.42
N GLY A 76 -2.35 -10.83 -13.45
CA GLY A 76 -1.20 -10.72 -12.56
C GLY A 76 -1.56 -10.45 -11.10
N HIS A 77 -0.60 -10.63 -10.21
CA HIS A 77 -0.71 -10.33 -8.79
C HIS A 77 0.52 -9.57 -8.34
N LEU A 78 0.33 -8.49 -7.60
CA LEU A 78 1.39 -7.88 -6.82
C LEU A 78 1.33 -8.48 -5.41
N LEU A 79 2.24 -9.42 -5.12
CA LEU A 79 2.25 -10.16 -3.85
C LEU A 79 2.97 -9.38 -2.75
N CYS A 80 4.04 -8.67 -3.10
CA CYS A 80 4.84 -7.96 -2.13
C CYS A 80 5.42 -6.67 -2.71
N LEU A 81 5.40 -5.60 -1.90
CA LEU A 81 6.11 -4.36 -2.18
C LEU A 81 6.63 -3.73 -0.88
N ASN A 82 7.95 -3.69 -0.78
CA ASN A 82 8.69 -3.34 0.42
C ASN A 82 9.60 -2.13 0.13
N GLY A 83 9.22 -0.97 0.67
CA GLY A 83 9.94 0.29 0.46
C GLY A 83 11.15 0.50 1.39
N VAL A 84 11.54 1.77 1.57
CA VAL A 84 12.74 2.12 2.36
C VAL A 84 12.67 1.67 3.82
N GLU A 85 11.48 1.64 4.41
CA GLU A 85 11.29 1.24 5.82
C GLU A 85 11.58 -0.24 6.09
N THR A 86 11.60 -1.06 5.03
CA THR A 86 11.94 -2.49 5.07
C THR A 86 13.35 -2.76 4.53
N GLY A 87 14.20 -1.73 4.43
CA GLY A 87 15.61 -1.85 4.03
C GLY A 87 15.89 -1.75 2.53
N SER A 88 14.92 -1.30 1.71
CA SER A 88 15.14 -1.00 0.28
C SER A 88 15.79 0.37 0.08
N ASP A 89 16.63 0.53 -0.95
CA ASP A 89 17.09 1.86 -1.38
C ASP A 89 15.99 2.62 -2.17
N LEU A 90 14.92 1.91 -2.57
CA LEU A 90 13.86 2.44 -3.42
C LEU A 90 12.62 2.83 -2.60
N THR A 91 12.05 3.98 -2.93
CA THR A 91 10.76 4.39 -2.38
C THR A 91 9.64 3.52 -2.96
N GLY A 92 8.58 3.31 -2.18
CA GLY A 92 7.41 2.58 -2.68
C GLY A 92 6.82 3.19 -3.96
N GLN A 93 6.90 4.51 -4.12
CA GLN A 93 6.45 5.19 -5.33
C GLN A 93 7.28 4.79 -6.56
N HIS A 94 8.61 4.73 -6.45
CA HIS A 94 9.46 4.26 -7.56
C HIS A 94 9.18 2.80 -7.92
N LEU A 95 8.98 1.95 -6.92
CA LEU A 95 8.62 0.55 -7.13
C LEU A 95 7.29 0.43 -7.86
N MET A 96 6.26 1.16 -7.42
CA MET A 96 4.97 1.14 -8.10
C MET A 96 5.04 1.69 -9.53
N HIS A 97 5.81 2.75 -9.81
CA HIS A 97 6.02 3.21 -11.19
C HIS A 97 6.71 2.14 -12.05
N PHE A 98 7.68 1.41 -11.50
CA PHE A 98 8.30 0.30 -12.21
C PHE A 98 7.30 -0.83 -12.49
N TRP A 99 6.56 -1.27 -11.47
CA TRP A 99 5.54 -2.31 -11.58
C TRP A 99 4.45 -1.95 -12.60
N ASP A 100 3.95 -0.72 -12.55
CA ASP A 100 2.89 -0.24 -13.43
C ASP A 100 3.34 -0.21 -14.91
N ARG A 101 4.57 0.25 -15.15
CA ARG A 101 5.19 0.21 -16.48
C ARG A 101 5.45 -1.20 -16.97
N LEU A 102 5.88 -2.10 -16.07
CA LEU A 102 6.07 -3.51 -16.38
C LEU A 102 4.74 -4.15 -16.80
N CYS A 103 3.67 -3.96 -16.02
CA CYS A 103 2.33 -4.47 -16.33
C CYS A 103 1.82 -3.92 -17.67
N THR A 104 2.02 -2.62 -17.93
CA THR A 104 1.66 -1.99 -19.20
C THR A 104 2.45 -2.59 -20.36
N GLY A 105 3.77 -2.74 -20.21
CA GLY A 105 4.65 -3.33 -21.23
C GLY A 105 4.31 -4.79 -21.54
N LEU A 106 3.93 -5.56 -20.52
CA LEU A 106 3.47 -6.95 -20.65
C LEU A 106 2.01 -7.07 -21.13
N ARG A 107 1.32 -5.94 -21.35
CA ARG A 107 -0.11 -5.91 -21.71
C ARG A 107 -0.96 -6.71 -20.76
N ALA A 108 -0.73 -6.51 -19.46
CA ALA A 108 -1.57 -7.05 -18.41
C ALA A 108 -3.05 -6.77 -18.72
N ARG A 109 -3.93 -7.70 -18.34
CA ARG A 109 -5.38 -7.52 -18.45
C ARG A 109 -5.93 -6.96 -17.16
N LYS A 110 -5.54 -7.59 -16.06
CA LYS A 110 -6.01 -7.30 -14.71
C LYS A 110 -4.92 -7.69 -13.73
N VAL A 111 -4.65 -6.85 -12.74
CA VAL A 111 -3.63 -7.11 -11.72
C VAL A 111 -4.24 -6.90 -10.34
N SER A 112 -4.22 -7.94 -9.50
CA SER A 112 -4.70 -7.85 -8.12
C SER A 112 -3.57 -7.52 -7.14
N LEU A 113 -3.97 -7.08 -5.96
CA LEU A 113 -3.08 -6.74 -4.86
C LEU A 113 -3.81 -7.00 -3.54
N TYR A 114 -3.14 -7.67 -2.60
CA TYR A 114 -3.56 -7.75 -1.21
C TYR A 114 -2.75 -6.75 -0.38
N ASP A 115 -3.38 -5.67 0.06
CA ASP A 115 -2.67 -4.56 0.69
C ASP A 115 -2.62 -4.70 2.22
N ILE A 116 -1.42 -4.95 2.74
CA ILE A 116 -1.11 -4.91 4.18
C ILE A 116 -0.09 -3.80 4.50
N SER A 117 0.00 -2.81 3.63
CA SER A 117 1.07 -1.81 3.65
C SER A 117 0.94 -0.90 4.86
N ARG A 118 2.05 -0.77 5.58
CA ARG A 118 2.19 0.11 6.74
C ARG A 118 3.37 1.03 6.56
N LYS A 119 3.21 2.26 7.05
CA LYS A 119 4.30 3.23 7.11
C LYS A 119 4.39 3.79 8.52
N ARG A 120 5.52 3.57 9.20
CA ARG A 120 5.73 4.06 10.58
C ARG A 120 4.61 3.67 11.56
N GLY A 121 4.02 2.49 11.37
CA GLY A 121 2.92 1.97 12.20
C GLY A 121 1.52 2.46 11.82
N MET A 122 1.39 3.25 10.74
CA MET A 122 0.11 3.68 10.18
C MET A 122 -0.23 2.82 8.97
N GLU A 123 -1.43 2.24 8.95
CA GLU A 123 -1.99 1.49 7.83
C GLU A 123 -2.28 2.44 6.66
N LEU A 124 -1.59 2.25 5.53
CA LEU A 124 -1.65 3.20 4.41
C LEU A 124 -3.04 3.25 3.75
N ARG A 125 -3.72 2.10 3.66
CA ARG A 125 -5.14 1.98 3.28
C ARG A 125 -6.04 3.01 3.99
N LEU A 126 -5.98 3.06 5.32
CA LEU A 126 -6.82 3.93 6.13
C LEU A 126 -6.35 5.38 6.03
N LEU A 127 -5.04 5.60 6.15
CA LEU A 127 -4.47 6.95 6.06
C LEU A 127 -4.80 7.64 4.73
N HIS A 128 -4.70 6.90 3.61
CA HIS A 128 -5.00 7.44 2.29
C HIS A 128 -6.50 7.52 2.01
N ALA A 129 -7.30 6.55 2.47
CA ALA A 129 -8.75 6.62 2.37
C ALA A 129 -9.29 7.90 3.04
N VAL A 130 -8.80 8.22 4.24
CA VAL A 130 -9.18 9.45 4.95
C VAL A 130 -8.70 10.70 4.20
N ALA A 131 -7.46 10.71 3.71
CA ALA A 131 -6.91 11.91 3.08
C ALA A 131 -7.41 12.18 1.65
N TYR A 132 -7.55 11.14 0.82
CA TYR A 132 -7.74 11.26 -0.62
C TYR A 132 -9.02 10.57 -1.13
N GLY A 133 -9.73 9.84 -0.28
CA GLY A 133 -10.92 9.08 -0.67
C GLY A 133 -10.60 7.76 -1.36
N GLU A 134 -9.32 7.37 -1.40
CA GLU A 134 -8.84 6.19 -2.10
C GLU A 134 -7.67 5.53 -1.34
N PRO A 135 -7.41 4.23 -1.51
CA PRO A 135 -6.23 3.60 -0.92
C PRO A 135 -4.93 4.18 -1.51
N TRP A 136 -3.78 3.94 -0.88
CA TRP A 136 -2.49 4.44 -1.39
C TRP A 136 -2.21 3.99 -2.83
N PHE A 137 -2.62 2.77 -3.18
CA PHE A 137 -2.49 2.21 -4.52
C PHE A 137 -3.50 2.78 -5.53
N GLY A 138 -4.52 3.52 -5.08
CA GLY A 138 -5.49 4.24 -5.92
C GLY A 138 -4.84 5.24 -6.87
N ARG A 139 -3.68 5.79 -6.48
CA ARG A 139 -2.80 6.62 -7.33
C ARG A 139 -2.34 5.93 -8.62
N TRP A 140 -2.37 4.60 -8.68
CA TRP A 140 -2.06 3.80 -9.86
C TRP A 140 -3.32 3.14 -10.45
N ALA A 141 -4.52 3.60 -10.08
CA ALA A 141 -5.83 3.09 -10.50
C ALA A 141 -6.22 1.71 -9.95
N TYR A 142 -5.64 1.28 -8.82
CA TYR A 142 -6.16 0.12 -8.07
C TYR A 142 -7.44 0.52 -7.34
N LYS A 143 -8.53 -0.21 -7.61
CA LYS A 143 -9.87 0.02 -7.05
C LYS A 143 -10.31 -1.14 -6.18
N PHE A 144 -11.42 -0.96 -5.45
CA PHE A 144 -12.06 -2.00 -4.68
C PHE A 144 -12.21 -3.28 -5.51
N GLY A 145 -11.69 -4.40 -5.01
CA GLY A 145 -11.85 -5.71 -5.63
C GLY A 145 -12.86 -6.56 -4.84
N ARG A 146 -12.52 -6.89 -3.59
CA ARG A 146 -13.42 -7.51 -2.62
C ARG A 146 -13.06 -7.07 -1.21
N GLY A 147 -14.06 -7.04 -0.33
CA GLY A 147 -13.85 -6.85 1.10
C GLY A 147 -13.81 -8.19 1.82
N SER A 148 -13.12 -8.22 2.96
CA SER A 148 -13.17 -9.35 3.90
C SER A 148 -14.28 -9.13 4.93
N PHE A 149 -14.68 -10.19 5.63
CA PHE A 149 -15.71 -10.14 6.69
C PHE A 149 -17.04 -9.53 6.23
N GLY A 150 -17.50 -9.90 5.03
CA GLY A 150 -18.77 -9.44 4.46
C GLY A 150 -18.79 -7.98 3.99
N VAL A 151 -17.64 -7.29 3.96
CA VAL A 151 -17.57 -5.90 3.49
C VAL A 151 -17.88 -5.81 1.99
N THR A 152 -18.96 -5.10 1.66
CA THR A 152 -19.36 -4.79 0.29
C THR A 152 -18.75 -3.48 -0.21
N GLN A 153 -18.71 -3.29 -1.54
CA GLN A 153 -18.25 -2.03 -2.14
C GLN A 153 -19.03 -0.82 -1.61
N ALA A 154 -20.35 -0.93 -1.50
CA ALA A 154 -21.19 0.16 -0.99
C ALA A 154 -20.90 0.49 0.48
N MET A 155 -20.59 -0.51 1.31
CA MET A 155 -20.16 -0.29 2.69
C MET A 155 -18.81 0.43 2.73
N TYR A 156 -17.87 0.01 1.88
CA TYR A 156 -16.54 0.62 1.77
C TYR A 156 -16.62 2.10 1.35
N GLU A 157 -17.37 2.42 0.30
CA GLU A 157 -17.55 3.79 -0.18
C GLU A 157 -18.19 4.69 0.90
N LYS A 158 -19.27 4.22 1.54
CA LYS A 158 -19.92 4.96 2.64
C LYS A 158 -19.01 5.16 3.85
N ALA A 159 -18.18 4.17 4.18
CA ALA A 159 -17.22 4.27 5.28
C ALA A 159 -16.16 5.34 5.00
N ILE A 160 -15.67 5.42 3.76
CA ILE A 160 -14.76 6.49 3.32
C ILE A 160 -15.45 7.84 3.45
N GLU A 161 -16.63 8.02 2.87
CA GLU A 161 -17.36 9.29 2.94
C GLU A 161 -17.59 9.74 4.40
N ALA A 162 -18.03 8.82 5.27
CA ALA A 162 -18.29 9.11 6.67
C ALA A 162 -17.02 9.54 7.43
N ILE A 163 -15.90 8.85 7.22
CA ILE A 163 -14.65 9.15 7.94
C ILE A 163 -14.02 10.45 7.44
N GLN A 164 -14.13 10.73 6.14
CA GLN A 164 -13.61 11.96 5.54
C GLN A 164 -14.42 13.17 5.99
N ALA A 165 -15.75 13.08 5.97
CA ALA A 165 -16.66 14.17 6.33
C ALA A 165 -16.74 14.44 7.84
N MET A 166 -16.06 13.64 8.68
CA MET A 166 -16.09 13.78 10.13
C MET A 166 -15.62 15.18 10.56
N PRO A 167 -16.47 16.02 11.19
CA PRO A 167 -16.10 17.37 11.57
C PRO A 167 -15.03 17.38 12.66
N LEU A 168 -13.94 18.14 12.45
CA LEU A 168 -12.86 18.28 13.43
C LEU A 168 -13.34 18.90 14.74
N CYS A 169 -14.32 19.79 14.70
CA CYS A 169 -14.86 20.43 15.90
C CYS A 169 -15.43 19.42 16.90
N LEU A 170 -16.05 18.34 16.42
CA LEU A 170 -16.59 17.26 17.27
C LEU A 170 -15.46 16.49 17.96
N LEU A 171 -14.37 16.21 17.22
CA LEU A 171 -13.17 15.57 17.78
C LEU A 171 -12.50 16.48 18.81
N ILE A 172 -12.31 17.76 18.49
CA ILE A 172 -11.65 18.73 19.38
C ILE A 172 -12.41 18.88 20.70
N ASN A 173 -13.74 19.00 20.65
CA ASN A 173 -14.58 19.09 21.84
C ASN A 173 -14.41 17.87 22.76
N HIS A 174 -14.33 16.67 22.17
CA HIS A 174 -14.07 15.44 22.94
C HIS A 174 -12.64 15.41 23.51
N ILE A 175 -11.64 15.84 22.74
CA ILE A 175 -10.23 15.87 23.18
C ILE A 175 -10.05 16.78 24.40
N ILE A 176 -10.69 17.96 24.40
CA ILE A 176 -10.67 18.90 25.53
C ILE A 176 -11.19 18.22 26.81
N GLY A 177 -12.25 17.41 26.69
CA GLY A 177 -12.81 16.63 27.80
C GLY A 177 -11.92 15.49 28.32
N THR A 178 -10.97 14.99 27.52
CA THR A 178 -10.06 13.88 27.88
C THR A 178 -8.67 14.33 28.35
N SER A 179 -8.42 15.64 28.48
CA SER A 179 -7.14 16.23 28.95
C SER A 179 -5.89 15.90 28.12
N ASN A 180 -6.05 15.49 26.85
CA ASN A 180 -4.92 15.19 25.96
C ASN A 180 -4.41 16.47 25.25
N GLN A 181 -3.64 17.28 25.98
CA GLN A 181 -3.13 18.58 25.52
C GLN A 181 -2.26 18.48 24.26
N ASP A 182 -1.52 17.39 24.09
CA ASP A 182 -0.61 17.19 22.95
C ASP A 182 -1.36 17.12 21.61
N ILE A 183 -2.51 16.44 21.59
CA ILE A 183 -3.33 16.29 20.38
C ILE A 183 -3.98 17.64 20.01
N THR A 184 -4.50 18.39 20.99
CA THR A 184 -5.05 19.74 20.77
C THR A 184 -4.00 20.69 20.19
N LEU A 185 -2.77 20.65 20.70
CA LEU A 185 -1.65 21.44 20.18
C LEU A 185 -1.32 21.08 18.73
N ILE A 186 -1.40 19.80 18.37
CA ILE A 186 -1.21 19.35 17.00
C ILE A 186 -2.29 19.93 16.08
N PHE A 187 -3.57 19.84 16.44
CA PHE A 187 -4.67 20.42 15.65
C PHE A 187 -4.49 21.93 15.45
N SER A 188 -4.28 22.68 16.53
CA SER A 188 -4.10 24.14 16.48
C SER A 188 -2.90 24.56 15.63
N ARG A 189 -1.78 23.83 15.74
CA ARG A 189 -0.58 24.05 14.93
C ARG A 189 -0.88 23.96 13.44
N TYR A 190 -1.55 22.90 13.00
CA TYR A 190 -1.82 22.70 11.58
C TYR A 190 -2.94 23.58 11.05
N GLN A 191 -3.93 23.92 11.86
CA GLN A 191 -4.94 24.92 11.55
C GLN A 191 -4.30 26.31 11.29
N THR A 192 -3.27 26.65 12.05
CA THR A 192 -2.54 27.93 11.88
C THR A 192 -1.59 27.89 10.68
N LEU A 193 -1.08 26.72 10.32
CA LEU A 193 -0.17 26.53 9.20
C LEU A 193 -0.89 26.44 7.85
N SER A 194 -2.15 26.03 7.83
CA SER A 194 -2.95 25.94 6.61
C SER A 194 -3.38 27.33 6.14
N ASP A 195 -3.33 27.55 4.82
CA ASP A 195 -3.82 28.81 4.22
C ASP A 195 -5.37 28.83 4.10
N TYR A 196 -6.04 27.76 4.53
CA TYR A 196 -7.50 27.58 4.57
C TYR A 196 -7.92 26.91 5.88
N SER A 197 -9.21 27.01 6.23
CA SER A 197 -9.74 26.36 7.42
C SER A 197 -9.84 24.84 7.20
N LEU A 198 -9.17 24.05 8.04
CA LEU A 198 -9.38 22.60 8.09
C LEU A 198 -10.67 22.36 8.87
N VAL A 199 -11.70 21.80 8.22
CA VAL A 199 -13.04 21.62 8.82
C VAL A 199 -13.28 20.15 9.16
N THR A 200 -12.81 19.25 8.30
CA THR A 200 -13.05 17.82 8.37
C THR A 200 -11.78 17.02 8.62
N LEU A 201 -11.93 15.76 9.02
CA LEU A 201 -10.80 14.85 9.21
C LEU A 201 -10.06 14.60 7.90
N GLY A 202 -10.79 14.55 6.78
CA GLY A 202 -10.22 14.50 5.44
C GLY A 202 -9.31 15.70 5.16
N ASP A 203 -9.78 16.93 5.42
CA ASP A 203 -8.99 18.16 5.19
C ASP A 203 -7.65 18.12 5.93
N LEU A 204 -7.68 17.70 7.21
CA LEU A 204 -6.48 17.63 8.02
C LEU A 204 -5.47 16.63 7.46
N PHE A 205 -5.87 15.37 7.25
CA PHE A 205 -4.92 14.35 6.80
C PHE A 205 -4.44 14.63 5.37
N HIS A 206 -5.29 15.19 4.52
CA HIS A 206 -4.90 15.68 3.19
C HIS A 206 -3.82 16.76 3.30
N PHE A 207 -4.05 17.79 4.12
CA PHE A 207 -3.08 18.86 4.36
C PHE A 207 -1.74 18.33 4.90
N LEU A 208 -1.77 17.42 5.88
CA LEU A 208 -0.57 16.83 6.47
C LEU A 208 0.27 16.05 5.44
N LEU A 209 -0.39 15.29 4.56
CA LEU A 209 0.29 14.54 3.51
C LEU A 209 0.87 15.46 2.42
N GLU A 210 0.16 16.52 2.05
CA GLU A 210 0.61 17.53 1.07
C GLU A 210 1.71 18.46 1.60
N LEU A 211 1.77 18.67 2.92
CA LEU A 211 2.81 19.48 3.55
C LEU A 211 4.17 18.76 3.49
N LYS A 212 4.18 17.44 3.67
CA LYS A 212 5.41 16.63 3.74
C LYS A 212 6.39 16.83 2.57
N PRO A 213 5.99 16.77 1.28
CA PRO A 213 6.91 17.00 0.17
C PRO A 213 7.37 18.45 0.06
N ARG A 214 6.67 19.42 0.65
CA ARG A 214 6.99 20.85 0.63
C ARG A 214 8.01 21.24 1.70
N LEU A 215 8.21 20.39 2.72
CA LEU A 215 9.22 20.62 3.75
C LEU A 215 10.63 20.38 3.18
N PRO A 216 11.64 21.16 3.64
CA PRO A 216 13.02 20.91 3.27
C PRO A 216 13.41 19.45 3.56
N LYS A 217 14.02 18.78 2.57
CA LYS A 217 14.58 17.45 2.78
C LYS A 217 15.71 17.58 3.80
N GLU A 218 15.50 17.09 5.01
CA GLU A 218 16.56 16.90 5.97
C GLU A 218 17.46 15.78 5.45
N ASN A 219 18.76 16.06 5.28
CA ASN A 219 19.73 15.01 4.99
C ASN A 219 19.62 13.97 6.09
N CYS A 220 19.30 12.74 5.71
CA CYS A 220 19.20 11.60 6.62
C CYS A 220 20.55 11.35 7.29
N ILE A 221 20.76 11.89 8.48
CA ILE A 221 21.72 11.34 9.44
C ILE A 221 20.89 10.44 10.36
N GLY A 222 21.11 9.14 10.20
CA GLY A 222 20.38 8.09 10.89
C GLY A 222 20.52 8.14 12.41
N THR A 223 19.52 7.58 13.07
CA THR A 223 19.39 7.37 14.50
C THR A 223 20.55 6.53 15.06
N TYR A 224 21.53 7.18 15.71
CA TYR A 224 22.37 6.57 16.74
C TYR A 224 22.77 7.64 17.78
N ASN A 225 22.27 7.47 19.02
CA ASN A 225 22.67 8.09 20.29
C ASN A 225 22.62 9.64 20.47
N PRO A 226 22.19 10.13 21.66
CA PRO A 226 22.29 11.55 22.04
C PRO A 226 23.74 11.86 22.42
N GLY A 227 24.55 12.13 21.41
CA GLY A 227 25.94 12.47 21.58
C GLY A 227 26.43 13.12 20.30
N VAL A 228 26.49 14.45 20.34
CA VAL A 228 27.27 15.34 19.46
C VAL A 228 28.16 14.60 18.45
N LEU A 229 27.81 14.64 17.16
CA LEU A 229 28.76 14.42 16.06
C LEU A 229 28.26 15.22 14.85
N VAL A 230 28.84 16.37 14.52
CA VAL A 230 30.15 16.54 13.85
C VAL A 230 30.17 15.78 12.52
N GLU A 231 29.69 16.41 11.46
CA GLU A 231 30.28 16.17 10.14
C GLU A 231 31.59 16.96 10.08
N THR A 232 32.67 16.20 10.23
CA THR A 232 33.96 16.38 9.55
C THR A 232 34.45 17.83 9.43
N THR A 233 34.98 18.33 10.55
CA THR A 233 36.15 19.26 10.67
C THR A 233 36.27 19.86 12.08
N CYS A 234 35.52 19.38 13.08
CA CYS A 234 35.67 19.87 14.45
C CYS A 234 36.98 19.34 15.06
N ARG A 235 38.04 20.16 15.03
CA ARG A 235 39.33 19.92 15.70
C ARG A 235 39.21 19.81 17.23
N TRP A 236 38.12 20.30 17.81
CA TRP A 236 37.92 20.41 19.27
C TRP A 236 37.01 19.31 19.81
N SER A 237 37.27 18.86 21.05
CA SER A 237 36.46 17.85 21.72
C SER A 237 35.07 18.37 22.10
N ALA A 238 34.07 17.48 22.16
CA ALA A 238 32.69 17.82 22.51
C ALA A 238 32.58 18.57 23.85
N LYS A 239 33.41 18.23 24.86
CA LYS A 239 33.46 18.95 26.14
C LYS A 239 33.90 20.41 25.99
N ARG A 240 34.87 20.70 25.12
CA ARG A 240 35.33 22.08 24.85
C ARG A 240 34.28 22.88 24.08
N VAL A 241 33.55 22.24 23.17
CA VAL A 241 32.46 22.86 22.41
C VAL A 241 31.26 23.18 23.32
N ASP A 242 30.87 22.30 24.24
CA ASP A 242 29.79 22.55 25.20
C ASP A 242 30.14 23.71 26.16
N MET A 243 31.37 23.71 26.69
CA MET A 243 31.88 24.79 27.53
C MET A 243 31.86 26.13 26.79
N ALA A 244 32.32 26.15 25.53
CA ALA A 244 32.26 27.33 24.67
C ALA A 244 30.84 27.81 24.38
N THR A 245 29.92 26.88 24.18
CA THR A 245 28.50 27.18 23.99
C THR A 245 27.92 27.87 25.22
N ARG A 246 28.19 27.36 26.43
CA ARG A 246 27.73 27.96 27.69
C ARG A 246 28.31 29.37 27.90
N VAL A 247 29.61 29.55 27.65
CA VAL A 247 30.28 30.86 27.78
C VAL A 247 29.68 31.88 26.81
N ILE A 248 29.40 31.49 25.55
CA ILE A 248 28.77 32.36 24.55
C ILE A 248 27.34 32.72 24.94
N VAL A 249 26.55 31.74 25.42
CA VAL A 249 25.18 32.00 25.90
C VAL A 249 25.19 32.97 27.09
N GLU A 250 26.11 32.80 28.04
CA GLU A 250 26.23 33.71 29.19
C GLU A 250 26.69 35.11 28.77
N ALA A 251 27.59 35.22 27.78
CA ALA A 251 28.01 36.49 27.19
C ALA A 251 26.83 37.23 26.52
N LEU A 252 25.98 36.50 25.79
CA LEU A 252 24.78 37.05 25.17
C LEU A 252 23.70 37.40 26.20
N LYS A 253 23.63 36.66 27.32
CA LYS A 253 22.69 36.93 28.40
C LYS A 253 22.99 38.26 29.11
N ARG A 254 24.28 38.59 29.30
CA ARG A 254 24.72 39.91 29.81
C ARG A 254 24.36 41.08 28.89
N ALA A 255 23.95 40.79 27.66
CA ALA A 255 23.54 41.78 26.68
C ALA A 255 22.01 42.06 26.71
N GLU A 256 21.24 41.44 27.60
CA GLU A 256 19.81 41.75 27.86
C GLU A 256 18.98 41.91 26.57
N SER A 257 19.06 40.92 25.67
CA SER A 257 18.33 40.87 24.38
C SER A 257 18.70 41.94 23.34
N ARG A 258 19.74 42.75 23.56
CA ARG A 258 20.30 43.63 22.52
C ARG A 258 21.06 42.81 21.46
N TRP A 259 21.08 43.31 20.23
CA TRP A 259 21.93 42.78 19.17
C TRP A 259 23.37 43.20 19.43
N VAL A 260 24.27 42.23 19.59
CA VAL A 260 25.69 42.45 19.81
C VAL A 260 26.51 41.90 18.65
N SER A 261 27.57 42.60 18.28
CA SER A 261 28.40 42.20 17.16
C SER A 261 29.16 40.91 17.46
N ARG A 262 29.51 40.15 16.41
CA ARG A 262 30.39 38.97 16.53
C ARG A 262 31.66 39.26 17.33
N GLN A 263 32.24 40.46 17.15
CA GLN A 263 33.48 40.84 17.82
C GLN A 263 33.26 41.04 19.32
N GLU A 264 32.18 41.71 19.70
CA GLU A 264 31.82 41.95 21.11
C GLU A 264 31.56 40.63 21.86
N VAL A 265 30.84 39.68 21.24
CA VAL A 265 30.62 38.36 21.85
C VAL A 265 31.93 37.59 22.03
N ARG A 266 32.84 37.67 21.06
CA ARG A 266 34.18 37.06 21.17
C ARG A 266 35.01 37.72 22.27
N ASP A 267 35.01 39.04 22.36
CA ASP A 267 35.82 39.79 23.32
C ASP A 267 35.41 39.44 24.75
N VAL A 268 34.10 39.30 25.01
CA VAL A 268 33.58 38.82 26.30
C VAL A 268 33.91 37.34 26.54
N ALA A 269 33.76 36.48 25.53
CA ALA A 269 34.04 35.05 25.67
C ALA A 269 35.54 34.72 25.80
N ARG A 270 36.45 35.56 25.28
CA ARG A 270 37.91 35.40 25.38
C ARG A 270 38.42 35.46 26.81
N ALA A 271 37.70 36.12 27.73
CA ALA A 271 38.03 36.12 29.15
C ALA A 271 37.99 34.71 29.77
N TYR A 272 37.29 33.77 29.14
CA TYR A 272 37.11 32.40 29.63
C TYR A 272 37.67 31.34 28.67
N ILE A 273 37.84 31.67 27.39
CA ILE A 273 38.30 30.74 26.34
C ILE A 273 39.35 31.41 25.47
N GLY A 274 40.61 30.99 25.62
CA GLY A 274 41.73 31.54 24.83
C GLY A 274 41.76 31.11 23.36
N ASP A 275 40.99 30.09 22.98
CA ASP A 275 40.97 29.55 21.61
C ASP A 275 39.95 30.29 20.74
N THR A 276 40.45 31.28 19.97
CA THR A 276 39.58 32.12 19.12
C THR A 276 38.95 31.32 17.97
N GLY A 277 39.62 30.26 17.48
CA GLY A 277 39.08 29.38 16.45
C GLY A 277 37.87 28.59 16.95
N LEU A 278 37.91 28.13 18.21
CA LEU A 278 36.79 27.45 18.85
C LEU A 278 35.58 28.38 19.03
N LEU A 279 35.79 29.61 19.49
CA LEU A 279 34.72 30.60 19.63
C LEU A 279 34.05 30.91 18.29
N ASP A 280 34.85 30.97 17.22
CA ASP A 280 34.34 31.21 15.88
C ASP A 280 33.56 30.06 15.29
N PHE A 281 34.04 28.84 15.53
CA PHE A 281 33.33 27.64 15.17
C PHE A 281 31.97 27.58 15.86
N VAL A 282 31.92 27.86 17.17
CA VAL A 282 30.70 27.82 17.97
C VAL A 282 29.72 28.95 17.61
N LEU A 283 30.18 30.19 17.40
CA LEU A 283 29.30 31.27 16.94
C LEU A 283 28.73 31.00 15.54
N LYS A 284 29.51 30.36 14.66
CA LYS A 284 29.03 29.94 13.34
C LYS A 284 27.96 28.85 13.45
N SER A 285 28.10 27.90 14.38
CA SER A 285 27.17 26.78 14.56
C SER A 285 25.96 27.09 15.43
N LEU A 286 26.03 28.03 16.37
CA LEU A 286 24.92 28.41 17.25
C LEU A 286 23.90 29.36 16.62
N GLY A 287 24.24 29.98 15.48
CA GLY A 287 23.35 30.94 14.84
C GLY A 287 22.00 30.33 14.47
N ASN A 288 20.94 30.80 15.11
CA ASN A 288 19.54 30.35 14.98
C ASN A 288 19.27 28.95 15.55
N HIS A 289 20.01 28.55 16.58
CA HIS A 289 19.79 27.29 17.32
C HIS A 289 19.30 27.55 18.74
N ILE A 290 18.54 26.58 19.26
CA ILE A 290 18.05 26.58 20.64
C ILE A 290 19.10 25.92 21.54
N VAL A 291 19.46 26.59 22.63
CA VAL A 291 20.33 26.07 23.68
C VAL A 291 19.56 26.15 25.01
N GLY A 292 19.07 25.01 25.49
CA GLY A 292 18.18 24.97 26.65
C GLY A 292 16.86 25.71 26.37
N LYS A 293 16.55 26.72 27.17
CA LYS A 293 15.35 27.58 27.02
C LYS A 293 15.57 28.85 26.19
N TYR A 294 16.79 29.06 25.69
CA TYR A 294 17.15 30.28 24.96
C TYR A 294 17.36 29.98 23.48
N LEU A 295 16.90 30.90 22.64
CA LEU A 295 17.19 30.91 21.21
C LEU A 295 18.31 31.92 20.92
N VAL A 296 19.43 31.44 20.36
CA VAL A 296 20.51 32.31 19.90
C VAL A 296 20.19 32.74 18.48
N ARG A 297 19.81 34.01 18.29
CA ARG A 297 19.54 34.58 16.96
C ARG A 297 20.82 35.07 16.33
N ARG A 298 20.96 34.88 15.01
CA ARG A 298 22.04 35.49 14.22
C ARG A 298 21.44 36.20 13.02
N SER A 299 21.73 37.49 12.88
CA SER A 299 21.31 38.31 11.75
C SER A 299 22.49 39.10 11.20
N LEU A 300 22.38 39.50 9.94
CA LEU A 300 23.30 40.45 9.32
C LEU A 300 22.70 41.84 9.50
N ASN A 301 23.42 42.77 10.12
CA ASN A 301 22.97 44.15 10.22
C ASN A 301 22.86 44.74 8.79
N PRO A 302 21.68 45.22 8.36
CA PRO A 302 21.46 45.66 6.99
C PRO A 302 22.28 46.90 6.61
N VAL A 303 22.70 47.70 7.59
CA VAL A 303 23.48 48.93 7.42
C VAL A 303 24.98 48.65 7.51
N THR A 304 25.44 48.03 8.60
CA THR A 304 26.88 47.84 8.83
C THR A 304 27.45 46.60 8.13
N LYS A 305 26.58 45.70 7.63
CA LYS A 305 26.95 44.38 7.06
C LYS A 305 27.74 43.49 8.04
N VAL A 306 27.66 43.79 9.35
CA VAL A 306 28.28 42.99 10.42
C VAL A 306 27.28 41.95 10.91
N LEU A 307 27.77 40.74 11.23
CA LEU A 307 26.96 39.71 11.88
C LEU A 307 26.73 40.06 13.35
N GLU A 308 25.47 40.14 13.74
CA GLU A 308 25.01 40.40 15.09
C GLU A 308 24.27 39.20 15.65
N TYR A 309 24.35 39.06 16.97
CA TYR A 309 23.79 37.97 17.75
C TYR A 309 22.92 38.53 18.86
N SER A 310 21.80 37.87 19.15
CA SER A 310 20.96 38.20 20.31
C SER A 310 20.41 36.93 20.95
N LEU A 311 20.05 37.04 22.23
CA LEU A 311 19.46 35.94 23.00
C LEU A 311 17.98 36.25 23.26
N GLU A 312 17.12 35.29 22.94
CA GLU A 312 15.68 35.36 23.13
C GLU A 312 15.25 34.26 24.10
N ASP A 313 14.56 34.62 25.20
CA ASP A 313 14.01 33.62 26.14
C ASP A 313 12.63 33.16 25.62
N ILE A 314 12.53 31.88 25.30
CA ILE A 314 11.33 31.28 24.69
C ILE A 314 10.25 31.00 25.75
N SER A 315 10.59 31.07 27.05
CA SER A 315 9.61 30.86 28.13
C SER A 315 8.56 31.97 28.25
N ASN A 316 8.82 33.15 27.67
CA ASN A 316 7.93 34.32 27.72
C ASN A 316 7.01 34.49 26.49
N ILE A 317 6.95 33.53 25.55
CA ILE A 317 6.06 33.58 24.37
C ILE A 317 4.62 33.14 24.69
N PHE A 318 4.34 32.78 25.95
CA PHE A 318 2.97 32.59 26.45
C PHE A 318 2.65 33.59 27.57
N PRO A 319 2.12 34.77 27.21
CA PRO A 319 1.10 35.40 28.02
C PRO A 319 -0.16 35.72 27.20
N ASP A 320 -1.30 35.40 27.79
CA ASP A 320 -2.71 35.72 27.52
C ASP A 320 -3.23 36.31 26.20
N GLN A 321 -4.48 35.90 25.96
CA GLN A 321 -5.42 36.19 24.88
C GLN A 321 -5.60 37.68 24.49
N ASP A 322 -6.02 37.84 23.22
CA ASP A 322 -6.69 38.99 22.60
C ASP A 322 -5.86 40.26 22.28
N LEU A 323 -5.60 40.49 20.99
CA LEU A 323 -6.25 41.55 20.19
C LEU A 323 -5.59 41.69 18.80
N LEU A 324 -6.46 41.86 17.81
CA LEU A 324 -6.20 42.05 16.38
C LEU A 324 -5.20 43.18 16.08
N LEU A 325 -4.37 43.01 15.04
CA LEU A 325 -4.14 44.01 13.98
C LEU A 325 -3.26 43.47 12.83
N SER A 326 -3.86 43.46 11.63
CA SER A 326 -3.31 43.94 10.35
C SER A 326 -2.06 43.28 9.72
N ASN A 327 -2.34 42.53 8.65
CA ASN A 327 -1.51 42.19 7.49
C ASN A 327 -0.28 43.08 7.19
N SER A 328 0.88 42.44 7.00
CA SER A 328 1.67 42.41 5.75
C SER A 328 3.14 42.10 6.04
N LYS A 329 3.53 40.83 5.84
CA LYS A 329 4.84 40.36 5.36
C LYS A 329 4.95 38.86 5.59
N MET A 330 4.96 38.13 4.49
CA MET A 330 5.27 36.71 4.46
C MET A 330 6.64 36.41 5.11
N LYS A 331 6.74 35.17 5.64
CA LYS A 331 7.97 34.42 6.01
C LYS A 331 8.54 34.61 7.42
N THR A 332 7.76 34.21 8.41
CA THR A 332 8.30 33.55 9.63
C THR A 332 7.37 32.42 10.10
N ARG A 333 6.79 31.66 9.16
CA ARG A 333 5.99 30.46 9.50
C ARG A 333 6.89 29.48 10.25
N TYR A 334 6.44 29.03 11.42
CA TYR A 334 7.00 27.95 12.22
C TYR A 334 7.67 26.89 11.33
N LYS A 335 9.00 26.71 11.47
CA LYS A 335 9.74 25.67 10.72
C LYS A 335 9.40 24.31 11.32
N ILE A 336 8.30 23.72 10.89
CA ILE A 336 8.01 22.33 11.20
C ILE A 336 8.95 21.42 10.41
N THR A 337 9.61 20.50 11.12
CA THR A 337 10.51 19.52 10.52
C THR A 337 9.74 18.35 9.92
N GLY A 338 10.32 17.66 8.94
CA GLY A 338 9.72 16.45 8.38
C GLY A 338 9.56 15.33 9.42
N ILE A 339 10.48 15.30 10.40
CA ILE A 339 10.42 14.39 11.55
C ILE A 339 9.23 14.75 12.45
N GLN A 340 9.07 16.02 12.82
CA GLN A 340 7.96 16.47 13.66
C GLN A 340 6.62 16.20 12.98
N LEU A 341 6.49 16.54 11.70
CA LEU A 341 5.27 16.26 10.93
C LEU A 341 4.92 14.78 10.96
N THR A 342 5.91 13.91 10.73
CA THR A 342 5.62 12.49 10.72
C THR A 342 5.32 11.92 12.12
N LYS A 343 5.89 12.52 13.18
CA LYS A 343 5.54 12.18 14.57
C LYS A 343 4.11 12.61 14.90
N ASP A 344 3.74 13.83 14.54
CA ASP A 344 2.40 14.38 14.77
C ASP A 344 1.34 13.56 14.03
N MET A 345 1.57 13.25 12.75
CA MET A 345 0.69 12.36 11.97
C MET A 345 0.49 11.00 12.64
N ARG A 346 1.56 10.38 13.14
CA ARG A 346 1.48 9.09 13.84
C ARG A 346 0.67 9.21 15.12
N ASN A 347 0.89 10.27 15.89
CA ASN A 347 0.16 10.51 17.14
C ASN A 347 -1.33 10.71 16.88
N LEU A 348 -1.70 11.55 15.91
CA LEU A 348 -3.08 11.73 15.47
C LEU A 348 -3.70 10.42 15.02
N PHE A 349 -3.02 9.69 14.13
CA PHE A 349 -3.51 8.42 13.61
C PHE A 349 -3.75 7.41 14.74
N LYS A 350 -2.82 7.30 15.69
CA LYS A 350 -2.96 6.39 16.84
C LYS A 350 -4.11 6.80 17.75
N TYR A 351 -4.22 8.09 18.07
CA TYR A 351 -5.28 8.60 18.96
C TYR A 351 -6.67 8.39 18.34
N ILE A 352 -6.83 8.70 17.05
CA ILE A 352 -8.12 8.64 16.36
C ILE A 352 -8.53 7.20 16.04
N PHE A 353 -7.59 6.34 15.65
CA PHE A 353 -7.92 5.01 15.09
C PHE A 353 -7.45 3.80 15.92
N LYS A 354 -6.59 3.97 16.96
CA LYS A 354 -6.02 2.84 17.73
C LYS A 354 -6.26 2.89 19.24
N GLU A 355 -6.56 4.04 19.83
CA GLU A 355 -6.78 4.15 21.29
C GLU A 355 -8.24 3.84 21.67
N GLU A 356 -8.65 2.59 21.45
CA GLU A 356 -9.96 2.06 21.84
C GLU A 356 -9.89 1.37 23.22
N LYS A 357 -9.42 2.10 24.25
CA LYS A 357 -9.36 1.57 25.63
C LYS A 357 -9.93 2.50 26.71
N GLN A 358 -10.80 3.44 26.36
CA GLN A 358 -11.52 4.22 27.39
C GLN A 358 -13.02 4.34 27.07
N ALA A 359 -13.77 3.60 27.89
CA ALA A 359 -15.21 3.68 28.17
C ALA A 359 -16.21 3.22 27.09
N PRO A 360 -17.20 2.37 27.45
CA PRO A 360 -18.23 1.83 26.54
C PRO A 360 -19.28 2.86 26.06
N ASN A 361 -19.04 4.17 26.20
CA ASN A 361 -20.03 5.23 25.96
C ASN A 361 -19.55 6.41 25.07
N SER A 362 -18.51 6.26 24.25
CA SER A 362 -18.07 7.33 23.33
C SER A 362 -18.76 7.24 21.95
N GLY A 363 -20.02 7.70 21.87
CA GLY A 363 -20.87 7.56 20.67
C GLY A 363 -20.34 8.14 19.35
N ILE A 364 -19.31 8.99 19.37
CA ILE A 364 -18.67 9.53 18.14
C ILE A 364 -17.52 8.62 17.66
N PHE A 365 -16.73 8.06 18.59
CA PHE A 365 -15.61 7.18 18.26
C PHE A 365 -16.09 5.80 17.80
N SER A 366 -17.28 5.36 18.21
CA SER A 366 -17.88 4.13 17.69
C SER A 366 -18.12 4.21 16.18
N GLY A 367 -18.64 5.34 15.67
CA GLY A 367 -18.81 5.56 14.22
C GLY A 367 -17.49 5.57 13.45
N ILE A 368 -16.46 6.20 14.01
CA ILE A 368 -15.09 6.22 13.44
C ILE A 368 -14.49 4.81 13.43
N SER A 369 -14.64 4.06 14.52
CA SER A 369 -14.11 2.70 14.66
C SER A 369 -14.75 1.75 13.65
N VAL A 370 -16.08 1.83 13.46
CA VAL A 370 -16.80 1.03 12.47
C VAL A 370 -16.34 1.38 11.04
N ALA A 371 -16.29 2.67 10.70
CA ALA A 371 -15.84 3.10 9.37
C ALA A 371 -14.37 2.70 9.11
N ALA A 372 -13.48 2.89 10.10
CA ALA A 372 -12.08 2.49 10.00
C ALA A 372 -11.94 0.97 9.83
N SER A 373 -12.72 0.16 10.55
CA SER A 373 -12.71 -1.30 10.42
C SER A 373 -13.14 -1.75 9.02
N ILE A 374 -14.21 -1.18 8.47
CA ILE A 374 -14.66 -1.47 7.09
C ILE A 374 -13.55 -1.16 6.07
N ILE A 375 -12.87 -0.02 6.21
CA ILE A 375 -11.75 0.37 5.34
C ILE A 375 -10.56 -0.59 5.53
N LEU A 376 -10.26 -0.99 6.77
CA LEU A 376 -9.15 -1.88 7.09
C LEU A 376 -9.39 -3.33 6.63
N ASP A 377 -10.65 -3.76 6.61
CA ASP A 377 -11.08 -5.08 6.13
C ASP A 377 -11.19 -5.15 4.60
N THR A 378 -11.06 -4.03 3.89
CA THR A 378 -10.99 -4.00 2.43
C THR A 378 -9.55 -4.23 1.95
N LYS A 379 -9.09 -5.48 1.96
CA LYS A 379 -7.68 -5.83 1.67
C LYS A 379 -7.35 -6.05 0.21
N TYR A 380 -8.34 -6.48 -0.57
CA TYR A 380 -8.12 -6.89 -1.94
C TYR A 380 -8.50 -5.78 -2.93
N PHE A 381 -7.49 -5.28 -3.64
CA PHE A 381 -7.65 -4.26 -4.67
C PHE A 381 -7.25 -4.80 -6.03
N VAL A 382 -7.84 -4.23 -7.08
CA VAL A 382 -7.58 -4.66 -8.45
C VAL A 382 -7.49 -3.47 -9.40
N LYS A 383 -6.56 -3.58 -10.36
CA LYS A 383 -6.45 -2.69 -11.50
C LYS A 383 -6.79 -3.41 -12.78
N GLU A 384 -7.67 -2.83 -13.58
CA GLU A 384 -7.95 -3.27 -14.96
C GLU A 384 -7.15 -2.44 -15.95
N TYR A 385 -6.47 -3.12 -16.88
CA TYR A 385 -5.60 -2.50 -17.88
C TYR A 385 -6.24 -2.52 -19.28
N ARG A 386 -7.25 -3.37 -19.52
CA ARG A 386 -7.87 -3.55 -20.85
C ARG A 386 -8.43 -2.25 -21.44
N GLY A 387 -8.92 -1.32 -20.62
CA GLY A 387 -9.49 -0.05 -21.08
C GLY A 387 -8.52 0.82 -21.90
N ASP A 388 -7.22 0.72 -21.63
CA ASP A 388 -6.20 1.55 -22.29
C ASP A 388 -5.78 0.98 -23.67
N PHE A 389 -5.97 -0.33 -23.88
CA PHE A 389 -5.52 -1.02 -25.09
C PHE A 389 -6.60 -1.12 -26.18
N ASP A 390 -7.89 -1.18 -25.81
CA ASP A 390 -8.99 -1.22 -26.78
C ASP A 390 -9.10 0.11 -27.55
N GLN A 391 -8.78 1.25 -26.93
CA GLN A 391 -8.71 2.54 -27.64
C GLN A 391 -7.53 2.59 -28.62
N LEU A 392 -6.38 2.00 -28.28
CA LEU A 392 -5.21 2.00 -29.16
C LEU A 392 -5.38 0.98 -30.32
N SER A 393 -6.06 -0.14 -30.06
CA SER A 393 -6.41 -1.18 -31.04
C SER A 393 -7.51 -0.76 -32.02
N SER A 394 -8.29 0.28 -31.71
CA SER A 394 -9.34 0.79 -32.60
C SER A 394 -8.78 1.56 -33.81
N LYS A 395 -7.51 1.99 -33.76
CA LYS A 395 -6.75 2.26 -34.97
C LYS A 395 -6.35 0.91 -35.53
N VAL A 396 -7.08 0.46 -36.55
CA VAL A 396 -6.73 -0.67 -37.39
C VAL A 396 -5.28 -0.47 -37.84
N GLU A 397 -4.33 -1.06 -37.10
CA GLU A 397 -3.01 -1.34 -37.64
C GLU A 397 -3.28 -2.40 -38.71
N LEU A 398 -3.54 -1.93 -39.93
CA LEU A 398 -3.25 -2.66 -41.15
C LEU A 398 -1.74 -2.91 -41.13
N GLY A 399 -1.33 -3.88 -40.30
CA GLY A 399 0.03 -4.38 -40.29
C GLY A 399 0.34 -4.80 -41.72
N LEU A 400 1.56 -4.50 -42.14
CA LEU A 400 2.13 -4.73 -43.49
C LEU A 400 2.02 -6.19 -44.01
N GLU A 401 1.34 -7.09 -43.30
CA GLU A 401 1.19 -8.53 -43.57
C GLU A 401 -0.27 -9.01 -43.79
N GLY A 402 -1.29 -8.14 -43.78
CA GLY A 402 -2.69 -8.56 -44.08
C GLY A 402 -3.32 -9.50 -43.04
N LYS A 403 -2.84 -9.45 -41.79
CA LYS A 403 -3.37 -10.21 -40.66
C LYS A 403 -4.42 -9.40 -39.89
N LEU A 404 -5.48 -10.08 -39.46
CA LEU A 404 -6.63 -9.52 -38.76
C LEU A 404 -6.80 -10.22 -37.40
N LYS A 405 -7.37 -9.50 -36.42
CA LYS A 405 -7.54 -9.99 -35.04
C LYS A 405 -8.99 -10.33 -34.72
N LEU A 406 -9.18 -11.43 -34.00
CA LEU A 406 -10.46 -11.87 -33.45
C LEU A 406 -10.30 -12.18 -31.96
N PHE A 407 -11.40 -12.09 -31.23
CA PHE A 407 -11.42 -12.42 -29.81
C PHE A 407 -12.23 -13.70 -29.61
N CYS A 408 -11.59 -14.76 -29.16
CA CYS A 408 -12.19 -16.09 -29.07
C CYS A 408 -12.20 -16.56 -27.61
N THR A 409 -13.25 -17.27 -27.23
CA THR A 409 -13.29 -18.02 -25.96
C THR A 409 -13.93 -19.39 -26.17
N VAL A 410 -13.79 -20.26 -25.18
CA VAL A 410 -14.24 -21.64 -25.24
C VAL A 410 -15.22 -21.97 -24.12
N LEU A 411 -16.21 -22.80 -24.41
CA LEU A 411 -17.15 -23.37 -23.46
C LEU A 411 -16.87 -24.86 -23.37
N LEU A 412 -16.51 -25.32 -22.18
CA LEU A 412 -16.32 -26.74 -21.92
C LEU A 412 -17.67 -27.39 -21.63
N ARG A 413 -18.01 -28.42 -22.40
CA ARG A 413 -19.21 -29.25 -22.20
C ARG A 413 -18.93 -30.29 -21.11
N ASN A 414 -19.74 -30.31 -20.05
CA ASN A 414 -19.65 -31.33 -19.02
C ASN A 414 -20.24 -32.65 -19.54
N ILE A 415 -19.42 -33.70 -19.59
CA ILE A 415 -19.81 -35.03 -20.09
C ILE A 415 -20.62 -35.80 -19.03
N GLU A 416 -20.45 -35.49 -17.73
CA GLU A 416 -20.99 -36.28 -16.62
C GLU A 416 -22.39 -35.82 -16.18
N ASN A 417 -22.68 -34.51 -16.23
CA ASN A 417 -24.01 -33.95 -15.93
C ASN A 417 -24.40 -32.84 -16.93
N PRO A 418 -25.08 -33.18 -18.04
CA PRO A 418 -25.51 -32.18 -19.03
C PRO A 418 -26.61 -31.21 -18.53
N ASN A 419 -27.25 -31.52 -17.38
CA ASN A 419 -28.35 -30.73 -16.81
C ASN A 419 -27.95 -29.88 -15.60
N GLU A 420 -26.74 -30.03 -15.06
CA GLU A 420 -26.27 -29.09 -14.05
C GLU A 420 -25.84 -27.80 -14.73
N VAL A 421 -26.54 -26.71 -14.43
CA VAL A 421 -26.04 -25.35 -14.64
C VAL A 421 -24.93 -25.12 -13.61
N THR A 422 -23.81 -25.83 -13.75
CA THR A 422 -22.57 -25.39 -13.13
C THR A 422 -22.34 -23.97 -13.67
N LYS A 423 -22.02 -23.02 -12.80
CA LYS A 423 -21.56 -21.68 -13.20
C LYS A 423 -20.30 -21.88 -14.04
N ASN A 424 -20.44 -22.17 -15.34
CA ASN A 424 -19.33 -22.43 -16.24
C ASN A 424 -18.64 -21.09 -16.45
N THR A 425 -17.63 -20.82 -15.63
CA THR A 425 -16.77 -19.65 -15.77
C THR A 425 -16.07 -19.75 -17.11
N ILE A 426 -16.60 -19.03 -18.10
CA ILE A 426 -16.01 -18.96 -19.42
C ILE A 426 -14.63 -18.30 -19.27
N PRO A 427 -13.54 -18.91 -19.78
CA PRO A 427 -12.24 -18.30 -19.74
C PRO A 427 -12.26 -16.93 -20.46
N PRO A 428 -11.35 -16.03 -20.08
CA PRO A 428 -11.16 -14.77 -20.77
C PRO A 428 -11.08 -14.92 -22.30
N TYR A 429 -11.55 -13.91 -23.02
CA TYR A 429 -11.36 -13.86 -24.47
C TYR A 429 -9.87 -13.73 -24.81
N GLU A 430 -9.38 -14.65 -25.62
CA GLU A 430 -8.03 -14.67 -26.17
C GLU A 430 -7.99 -14.05 -27.56
N CYS A 431 -6.91 -13.32 -27.85
CA CYS A 431 -6.75 -12.65 -29.13
C CYS A 431 -6.09 -13.61 -30.12
N VAL A 432 -6.83 -14.00 -31.15
CA VAL A 432 -6.35 -14.85 -32.24
C VAL A 432 -6.05 -13.99 -33.45
N THR A 433 -4.88 -14.18 -34.06
CA THR A 433 -4.45 -13.42 -35.25
C THR A 433 -4.41 -14.33 -36.46
N LEU A 434 -5.19 -14.01 -37.49
CA LEU A 434 -5.34 -14.82 -38.70
C LEU A 434 -5.06 -14.01 -39.96
N LYS A 435 -4.75 -14.69 -41.06
CA LYS A 435 -4.69 -14.06 -42.39
C LYS A 435 -6.10 -13.69 -42.87
N ASN A 436 -6.21 -12.69 -43.74
CA ASN A 436 -7.50 -12.25 -44.30
C ASN A 436 -8.31 -13.34 -45.03
N ASN A 437 -7.62 -14.37 -45.55
CA ASN A 437 -8.20 -15.49 -46.27
C ASN A 437 -8.30 -16.77 -45.44
N ALA A 438 -8.19 -16.66 -44.11
CA ALA A 438 -8.26 -17.80 -43.22
C ALA A 438 -9.67 -18.42 -43.21
N THR A 439 -9.72 -19.74 -43.13
CA THR A 439 -10.96 -20.53 -43.05
C THR A 439 -11.38 -20.80 -41.60
N PHE A 440 -12.64 -21.20 -41.39
CA PHE A 440 -13.11 -21.58 -40.05
C PHE A 440 -12.39 -22.80 -39.48
N ASP A 441 -11.93 -23.74 -40.32
CA ASP A 441 -11.11 -24.87 -39.85
C ASP A 441 -9.74 -24.42 -39.33
N GLU A 442 -9.10 -23.46 -40.00
CA GLU A 442 -7.86 -22.85 -39.52
C GLU A 442 -8.08 -22.06 -38.22
N LEU A 443 -9.20 -21.33 -38.11
CA LEU A 443 -9.57 -20.63 -36.88
C LEU A 443 -9.79 -21.60 -35.71
N LYS A 444 -10.51 -22.71 -35.93
CA LYS A 444 -10.73 -23.73 -34.89
C LYS A 444 -9.40 -24.31 -34.41
N LEU A 445 -8.51 -24.67 -35.34
CA LEU A 445 -7.20 -25.23 -35.00
C LEU A 445 -6.35 -24.25 -34.19
N GLU A 446 -6.33 -22.97 -34.58
CA GLU A 446 -5.60 -21.93 -33.87
C GLU A 446 -6.18 -21.69 -32.45
N VAL A 447 -7.51 -21.67 -32.31
CA VAL A 447 -8.17 -21.54 -31.00
C VAL A 447 -7.86 -22.75 -30.12
N GLU A 448 -7.98 -23.98 -30.64
CA GLU A 448 -7.60 -25.17 -29.89
C GLU A 448 -6.16 -25.11 -29.40
N THR A 449 -5.24 -24.73 -30.29
CA THR A 449 -3.81 -24.68 -29.98
C THR A 449 -3.54 -23.63 -28.90
N SER A 450 -4.07 -22.41 -29.07
CA SER A 450 -3.90 -21.32 -28.10
C SER A 450 -4.44 -21.68 -26.72
N PHE A 451 -5.64 -22.25 -26.62
CA PHE A 451 -6.24 -22.60 -25.33
C PHE A 451 -5.55 -23.80 -24.66
N ARG A 452 -5.09 -24.80 -25.43
CA ARG A 452 -4.28 -25.92 -24.92
C ARG A 452 -2.95 -25.44 -24.34
N GLU A 453 -2.33 -24.44 -24.96
CA GLU A 453 -1.07 -23.85 -24.50
C GLU A 453 -1.26 -22.95 -23.27
N LEU A 454 -2.39 -22.24 -23.18
CA LEU A 454 -2.64 -21.29 -22.10
C LEU A 454 -3.14 -21.94 -20.82
N TYR A 455 -4.06 -22.90 -20.91
CA TYR A 455 -4.79 -23.43 -19.76
C TYR A 455 -4.49 -24.90 -19.51
N TRP A 456 -4.23 -25.22 -18.24
CA TRP A 456 -3.90 -26.59 -17.83
C TRP A 456 -5.08 -27.54 -18.01
N GLY A 457 -6.28 -27.11 -17.59
CA GLY A 457 -7.51 -27.90 -17.74
C GLY A 457 -7.94 -28.13 -19.18
N LEU A 458 -7.35 -27.45 -20.18
CA LEU A 458 -7.74 -27.53 -21.59
C LEU A 458 -6.69 -28.19 -22.48
N ARG A 459 -5.68 -28.87 -21.91
CA ARG A 459 -4.58 -29.50 -22.65
C ARG A 459 -5.02 -30.49 -23.73
N SER A 460 -6.18 -31.12 -23.56
CA SER A 460 -6.77 -32.07 -24.53
C SER A 460 -8.10 -31.57 -25.13
N PHE A 461 -8.37 -30.27 -25.04
CA PHE A 461 -9.62 -29.64 -25.49
C PHE A 461 -9.78 -29.71 -27.01
N VAL A 462 -10.96 -30.07 -27.50
CA VAL A 462 -11.30 -30.14 -28.92
C VAL A 462 -12.62 -29.43 -29.17
N ILE A 463 -12.65 -28.59 -30.21
CA ILE A 463 -13.82 -27.82 -30.62
C ILE A 463 -14.78 -28.72 -31.41
N GLU A 464 -16.04 -28.70 -31.00
CA GLU A 464 -17.13 -29.40 -31.65
C GLU A 464 -17.98 -28.44 -32.49
N SER A 465 -18.28 -27.25 -31.96
CA SER A 465 -19.19 -26.29 -32.59
C SER A 465 -18.79 -24.83 -32.33
N VAL A 466 -19.35 -23.92 -33.14
CA VAL A 466 -19.25 -22.47 -32.92
C VAL A 466 -20.62 -21.96 -32.47
N VAL A 467 -20.67 -21.32 -31.31
CA VAL A 467 -21.92 -20.86 -30.72
C VAL A 467 -22.47 -19.68 -31.53
N ASN A 468 -23.76 -19.71 -31.85
CA ASN A 468 -24.50 -18.68 -32.58
C ASN A 468 -23.97 -18.37 -34.00
N LEU A 469 -23.20 -19.27 -34.60
CA LEU A 469 -22.71 -19.14 -35.98
C LEU A 469 -22.84 -20.47 -36.73
N ASN A 470 -23.58 -20.47 -37.83
CA ASN A 470 -23.71 -21.64 -38.71
C ASN A 470 -22.71 -21.53 -39.88
N ALA A 471 -21.42 -21.61 -39.57
CA ALA A 471 -20.34 -21.55 -40.54
C ALA A 471 -19.80 -22.95 -40.86
N LYS A 472 -19.55 -23.24 -42.13
CA LYS A 472 -18.85 -24.46 -42.57
C LYS A 472 -17.35 -24.25 -42.42
N GLY A 473 -16.61 -25.35 -42.23
CA GLY A 473 -15.16 -25.32 -42.04
C GLY A 473 -14.40 -24.57 -43.15
N THR A 474 -14.84 -24.70 -44.39
CA THR A 474 -14.26 -24.07 -45.58
C THR A 474 -14.62 -22.60 -45.77
N ASP A 475 -15.58 -22.07 -44.99
CA ASP A 475 -16.01 -20.69 -45.15
C ASP A 475 -14.89 -19.73 -44.70
N LEU A 476 -14.77 -18.60 -45.39
CA LEU A 476 -13.80 -17.57 -45.01
C LEU A 476 -14.27 -16.84 -43.77
N VAL A 477 -13.42 -16.79 -42.74
CA VAL A 477 -13.76 -16.20 -41.43
C VAL A 477 -14.20 -14.75 -41.58
N PHE A 478 -13.42 -13.94 -42.28
CA PHE A 478 -13.70 -12.50 -42.47
C PHE A 478 -14.74 -12.23 -43.57
N GLY A 479 -15.28 -13.27 -44.21
CA GLY A 479 -16.49 -13.18 -45.02
C GLY A 479 -17.78 -13.33 -44.20
N VAL A 480 -17.68 -13.91 -42.99
CA VAL A 480 -18.83 -14.22 -42.12
C VAL A 480 -18.80 -13.39 -40.83
N VAL A 481 -17.62 -13.03 -40.33
CA VAL A 481 -17.42 -12.37 -39.03
C VAL A 481 -16.65 -11.06 -39.19
N GLU A 482 -17.19 -9.99 -38.59
CA GLU A 482 -16.53 -8.69 -38.53
C GLU A 482 -15.27 -8.74 -37.65
N VAL A 483 -14.23 -8.01 -38.07
CA VAL A 483 -12.98 -7.89 -37.29
C VAL A 483 -13.27 -7.34 -35.90
N GLY A 484 -12.63 -7.91 -34.87
CA GLY A 484 -12.83 -7.52 -33.48
C GLY A 484 -14.09 -8.08 -32.80
N ARG A 485 -14.90 -8.88 -33.50
CA ARG A 485 -16.00 -9.63 -32.86
C ARG A 485 -15.49 -10.67 -31.87
N LYS A 486 -16.34 -10.92 -30.88
CA LYS A 486 -16.20 -11.98 -29.87
C LYS A 486 -16.88 -13.25 -30.37
N ILE A 487 -16.14 -14.36 -30.44
CA ILE A 487 -16.63 -15.67 -30.89
C ILE A 487 -16.50 -16.65 -29.72
N ILE A 488 -17.50 -17.53 -29.56
CA ILE A 488 -17.50 -18.58 -28.54
C ILE A 488 -17.50 -19.93 -29.25
N PHE A 489 -16.58 -20.81 -28.85
CA PHE A 489 -16.47 -22.17 -29.36
C PHE A 489 -16.90 -23.15 -28.27
N GLU A 490 -17.66 -24.17 -28.61
CA GLU A 490 -18.06 -25.22 -27.67
C GLU A 490 -17.27 -26.50 -27.97
N GLY A 491 -16.82 -27.18 -26.93
CA GLY A 491 -16.01 -28.39 -27.08
C GLY A 491 -15.90 -29.22 -25.81
N SER A 492 -15.14 -30.31 -25.91
CA SER A 492 -14.90 -31.26 -24.82
C SER A 492 -13.43 -31.66 -24.75
N ASN A 493 -12.99 -32.14 -23.58
CA ASN A 493 -11.66 -32.72 -23.42
C ASN A 493 -11.66 -34.20 -23.81
N LYS A 494 -10.69 -34.62 -24.63
CA LYS A 494 -10.55 -36.02 -25.04
C LYS A 494 -10.07 -36.94 -23.90
N GLU A 495 -9.23 -36.43 -23.01
CA GLU A 495 -8.69 -37.20 -21.89
C GLU A 495 -9.65 -37.14 -20.69
N ARG A 496 -10.06 -38.31 -20.19
CA ARG A 496 -10.86 -38.43 -18.96
C ARG A 496 -9.91 -38.51 -17.76
N GLY A 497 -10.14 -37.71 -16.73
CA GLY A 497 -9.38 -37.79 -15.47
C GLY A 497 -9.06 -36.45 -14.81
N ILE A 498 -9.22 -35.31 -15.49
CA ILE A 498 -9.11 -34.00 -14.87
C ILE A 498 -10.46 -33.63 -14.28
N SER A 499 -10.59 -33.64 -12.94
CA SER A 499 -11.77 -33.10 -12.26
C SER A 499 -11.97 -31.64 -12.64
N HIS A 500 -13.21 -31.25 -12.95
CA HIS A 500 -13.58 -29.87 -13.28
C HIS A 500 -13.13 -28.88 -12.19
N GLU A 501 -13.10 -29.30 -10.93
CA GLU A 501 -12.68 -28.48 -9.78
C GLU A 501 -11.17 -28.17 -9.79
N LEU A 502 -10.34 -29.09 -10.30
CA LEU A 502 -8.88 -28.90 -10.41
C LEU A 502 -8.49 -27.99 -11.58
N MET A 503 -9.43 -27.63 -12.45
CA MET A 503 -9.17 -26.74 -13.57
C MET A 503 -9.09 -25.27 -13.17
N TYR A 504 -9.55 -24.91 -11.98
CA TYR A 504 -9.64 -23.53 -11.51
C TYR A 504 -8.71 -23.30 -10.32
N GLU A 505 -8.24 -22.06 -10.17
CA GLU A 505 -7.23 -21.70 -9.16
C GLU A 505 -7.74 -21.79 -7.71
N ASN A 506 -9.05 -21.94 -7.50
CA ASN A 506 -9.62 -22.27 -6.19
C ASN A 506 -9.57 -23.77 -5.86
N GLY A 507 -9.20 -24.63 -6.82
CA GLY A 507 -9.07 -26.07 -6.63
C GLY A 507 -10.24 -26.74 -5.90
N VAL A 508 -9.91 -27.77 -5.12
CA VAL A 508 -10.82 -28.53 -4.24
C VAL A 508 -11.30 -27.70 -3.03
N MET A 509 -10.92 -26.41 -2.90
CA MET A 509 -11.41 -25.57 -1.79
C MET A 509 -12.92 -25.29 -1.84
N ASN A 510 -13.60 -25.67 -2.93
CA ASN A 510 -15.06 -25.74 -2.99
C ASN A 510 -15.67 -26.80 -2.04
N CYS A 511 -14.87 -27.69 -1.43
CA CYS A 511 -15.39 -28.65 -0.43
C CYS A 511 -15.57 -28.03 0.96
N ILE A 512 -15.10 -26.80 1.19
CA ILE A 512 -15.20 -26.15 2.50
C ILE A 512 -16.48 -25.32 2.55
N VAL A 513 -17.44 -25.74 3.39
CA VAL A 513 -18.67 -24.98 3.62
C VAL A 513 -18.37 -23.83 4.58
N VAL A 514 -18.33 -22.61 4.05
CA VAL A 514 -18.19 -21.38 4.84
C VAL A 514 -19.59 -20.82 5.15
N ASP A 515 -19.93 -20.68 6.43
CA ASP A 515 -21.16 -20.02 6.88
C ASP A 515 -20.86 -19.19 8.14
N CYS A 516 -20.31 -18.01 7.88
CA CYS A 516 -19.87 -17.09 8.91
C CYS A 516 -20.97 -16.06 9.25
N PRO A 517 -21.12 -15.63 10.53
CA PRO A 517 -22.12 -14.62 10.90
C PRO A 517 -22.00 -13.27 10.19
N CYS A 518 -20.85 -12.95 9.59
CA CYS A 518 -20.67 -11.74 8.78
C CYS A 518 -21.32 -11.84 7.38
N GLY A 519 -21.83 -13.01 6.98
CA GLY A 519 -22.45 -13.25 5.67
C GLY A 519 -21.49 -13.70 4.59
N THR A 520 -20.19 -13.87 4.89
CA THR A 520 -19.22 -14.47 3.97
C THR A 520 -19.54 -15.96 3.74
N GLN A 521 -19.52 -16.37 2.47
CA GLN A 521 -19.81 -17.75 2.01
C GLN A 521 -18.62 -18.42 1.28
N GLU A 522 -17.51 -17.71 1.14
CA GLU A 522 -16.28 -18.18 0.47
C GLU A 522 -15.07 -17.80 1.33
N ASP A 523 -13.93 -18.47 1.15
CA ASP A 523 -12.69 -18.06 1.83
C ASP A 523 -12.23 -16.68 1.32
N ASP A 524 -12.07 -15.72 2.23
CA ASP A 524 -11.66 -14.34 1.95
C ASP A 524 -10.22 -14.04 2.42
N ASP A 525 -9.40 -15.09 2.59
CA ASP A 525 -8.00 -15.07 3.04
C ASP A 525 -7.84 -14.56 4.49
N GLU A 526 -8.91 -14.58 5.29
CA GLU A 526 -8.85 -14.25 6.71
C GLU A 526 -8.69 -15.50 7.57
N ARG A 527 -8.37 -15.29 8.85
CA ARG A 527 -8.16 -16.39 9.78
C ARG A 527 -9.48 -17.09 10.11
N MET A 528 -9.63 -18.31 9.60
CA MET A 528 -10.81 -19.15 9.81
C MET A 528 -10.61 -20.20 10.91
N ILE A 529 -11.73 -20.74 11.39
CA ILE A 529 -11.83 -21.87 12.31
C ILE A 529 -13.02 -22.75 11.90
N SER A 530 -12.83 -24.07 11.93
CA SER A 530 -13.88 -25.06 11.63
C SER A 530 -14.59 -25.50 12.92
N CYS A 531 -15.91 -25.62 12.89
CA CYS A 531 -16.65 -26.25 13.99
C CYS A 531 -16.39 -27.76 14.03
N ASP A 532 -16.05 -28.33 15.20
CA ASP A 532 -15.76 -29.77 15.35
C ASP A 532 -16.99 -30.69 15.21
N ILE A 533 -18.20 -30.13 15.10
CA ILE A 533 -19.46 -30.90 14.97
C ILE A 533 -20.03 -30.84 13.56
N CYS A 534 -20.27 -29.63 13.04
CA CYS A 534 -20.88 -29.45 11.73
C CYS A 534 -19.86 -29.19 10.61
N GLU A 535 -18.55 -29.11 10.95
CA GLU A 535 -17.44 -28.88 10.02
C GLU A 535 -17.52 -27.58 9.20
N VAL A 536 -18.50 -26.72 9.50
CA VAL A 536 -18.64 -25.39 8.91
C VAL A 536 -17.51 -24.48 9.35
N TRP A 537 -16.99 -23.69 8.41
CA TRP A 537 -15.92 -22.74 8.64
C TRP A 537 -16.44 -21.33 8.89
N GLN A 538 -15.86 -20.66 9.88
CA GLN A 538 -16.23 -19.31 10.29
C GLN A 538 -14.97 -18.48 10.56
N HIS A 539 -15.06 -17.16 10.42
CA HIS A 539 -13.96 -16.29 10.81
C HIS A 539 -13.75 -16.35 12.33
N SER A 540 -12.51 -16.62 12.75
CA SER A 540 -12.12 -16.59 14.17
C SER A 540 -12.56 -15.29 14.85
N ARG A 541 -12.37 -14.14 14.19
CA ARG A 541 -12.79 -12.82 14.69
C ARG A 541 -14.31 -12.70 14.86
N CYS A 542 -15.11 -13.26 13.96
CA CYS A 542 -16.58 -13.17 14.01
C CYS A 542 -17.18 -14.03 15.13
N VAL A 543 -16.44 -15.02 15.61
CA VAL A 543 -16.82 -15.88 16.74
C VAL A 543 -16.13 -15.46 18.04
N GLY A 544 -15.52 -14.27 18.06
CA GLY A 544 -14.93 -13.68 19.26
C GLY A 544 -13.51 -14.14 19.60
N ILE A 545 -12.79 -14.76 18.67
CA ILE A 545 -11.39 -15.18 18.83
C ILE A 545 -10.47 -14.19 18.11
N PRO A 546 -9.73 -13.33 18.84
CA PRO A 546 -8.80 -12.36 18.27
C PRO A 546 -7.64 -13.01 17.50
N ASN A 547 -7.08 -12.28 16.52
CA ASN A 547 -5.96 -12.74 15.69
C ASN A 547 -4.67 -13.01 16.47
N ASN A 548 -4.50 -12.41 17.66
CA ASN A 548 -3.33 -12.59 18.52
C ASN A 548 -3.49 -13.74 19.53
N GLU A 549 -4.67 -14.35 19.60
CA GLU A 549 -4.95 -15.49 20.48
C GLU A 549 -4.82 -16.81 19.72
N GLN A 550 -4.38 -17.85 20.42
CA GLN A 550 -4.29 -19.19 19.83
C GLN A 550 -5.70 -19.73 19.55
N ILE A 551 -5.87 -20.43 18.43
CA ILE A 551 -7.14 -21.12 18.15
C ILE A 551 -7.33 -22.19 19.23
N PRO A 552 -8.52 -22.27 19.86
CA PRO A 552 -8.82 -23.31 20.82
C PRO A 552 -8.74 -24.68 20.14
N ARG A 553 -8.38 -25.71 20.92
CA ARG A 553 -8.26 -27.09 20.40
C ARG A 553 -9.61 -27.70 20.02
N ILE A 554 -10.68 -27.24 20.65
CA ILE A 554 -12.06 -27.62 20.36
C ILE A 554 -12.86 -26.33 20.20
N PHE A 555 -13.58 -26.21 19.10
CA PHE A 555 -14.44 -25.09 18.77
C PHE A 555 -15.81 -25.56 18.30
N LEU A 556 -16.85 -25.01 18.93
CA LEU A 556 -18.23 -25.24 18.59
C LEU A 556 -18.84 -23.92 18.08
N CYS A 557 -19.50 -23.96 16.93
CA CYS A 557 -20.22 -22.78 16.45
C CYS A 557 -21.45 -22.52 17.33
N ASN A 558 -21.94 -21.28 17.34
CA ASN A 558 -23.10 -20.89 18.15
C ASN A 558 -24.34 -21.78 17.89
N ARG A 559 -24.50 -22.32 16.68
CA ARG A 559 -25.62 -23.23 16.36
C ARG A 559 -25.45 -24.56 17.10
N CYS A 560 -24.29 -25.21 16.97
CA CYS A 560 -24.00 -26.46 17.65
C CYS A 560 -23.97 -26.31 19.18
N GLU A 561 -23.48 -25.18 19.70
CA GLU A 561 -23.49 -24.91 21.14
C GLU A 561 -24.92 -24.83 21.70
N GLN A 562 -25.85 -24.22 20.95
CA GLN A 562 -27.26 -24.15 21.33
C GLN A 562 -27.96 -25.52 21.27
N GLU A 563 -27.57 -26.38 20.33
CA GLU A 563 -28.13 -27.73 20.17
C GLU A 563 -27.64 -28.71 21.25
N ILE A 564 -26.43 -28.53 21.78
CA ILE A 564 -25.87 -29.38 22.85
C ILE A 564 -26.57 -29.15 24.22
N MET A 565 -27.20 -28.00 24.43
CA MET A 565 -27.81 -27.62 25.72
C MET A 565 -29.20 -28.24 25.99
N GLN A 566 -29.73 -29.14 25.15
CA GLN A 566 -31.10 -29.69 25.29
C GLN A 566 -31.19 -31.22 25.38
N LEU A 567 -30.37 -31.86 26.21
CA LEU A 567 -30.67 -33.22 26.68
C LEU A 567 -31.25 -33.14 28.10
N PRO A 568 -32.52 -33.50 28.33
CA PRO A 568 -33.01 -33.70 29.70
C PRO A 568 -32.13 -34.76 30.37
N SER A 569 -31.74 -34.50 31.61
CA SER A 569 -30.99 -35.44 32.43
C SER A 569 -31.60 -36.83 32.34
N LEU A 570 -30.79 -37.81 31.94
CA LEU A 570 -31.18 -39.23 31.97
C LEU A 570 -31.70 -39.57 33.38
N PRO A 571 -32.80 -40.35 33.49
CA PRO A 571 -33.47 -40.62 34.75
C PRO A 571 -32.60 -41.35 35.78
#